data_AF-A0A496ZR43-F1
#
_entry.id   AF-A0A496ZR43-F1
#
_cell.length_a   1.000
_cell.length_b   1.000
_cell.length_c   1.000
_cell.angle_alpha   90.00
_cell.angle_beta   90.00
_cell.angle_gamma   90.00
#
_symmetry.space_group_name_H-M   'P 1'
#
loop_
_entity.id
_entity.type
_entity.pdbx_description
1 polymer ?
#
loop_
_entity_poly.entity_id
_entity_poly.type
_entity_poly.pdbx_seq_one_letter_code
_entity_poly.pdbx_strand_id
1 'polypeptide(L)'
;MKVKRTTITTIIVSILIFAMVTSIYAQRGAREQQKYMKSSQVEIAEMDKGHHPCFEDLDLTDAQKDQLYELKTKLDKDMNDYDHRLNNVKIELRDLLKKEDITTAKNKIDEIMDIRSEMWKRRLDFRTDFMKILTDEQKKKLGDFPFVHWAEGMIGKDGRRPYEIHRRMHK
;
A
#
# COMPACT_ATOMS: atom_id res chain seq x y z
N MET A 1 49.61 -32.07 0.56
CA MET A 1 49.10 -31.68 1.90
C MET A 1 47.94 -32.61 2.25
N LYS A 2 48.05 -33.47 3.28
CA LYS A 2 46.95 -34.37 3.67
C LYS A 2 46.01 -33.63 4.62
N VAL A 3 44.84 -33.23 4.13
CA VAL A 3 43.81 -32.59 4.96
C VAL A 3 43.30 -33.63 5.96
N LYS A 4 43.33 -33.29 7.25
CA LYS A 4 42.89 -34.19 8.31
C LYS A 4 41.37 -34.34 8.23
N ARG A 5 40.85 -35.55 8.39
CA ARG A 5 39.41 -35.85 8.33
C ARG A 5 38.60 -34.98 9.30
N THR A 6 39.20 -34.62 10.43
CA THR A 6 38.63 -33.68 11.41
C THR A 6 38.39 -32.29 10.83
N THR A 7 39.29 -31.78 9.97
CA THR A 7 39.14 -30.47 9.31
C THR A 7 37.99 -30.47 8.31
N ILE A 8 37.77 -31.59 7.60
CA ILE A 8 36.68 -31.72 6.63
C ILE A 8 35.32 -31.75 7.36
N THR A 9 35.22 -32.47 8.47
CA THR A 9 33.99 -32.52 9.26
C THR A 9 33.61 -31.15 9.85
N THR A 10 34.58 -30.36 10.33
CA THR A 10 34.28 -29.03 10.87
C THR A 10 33.76 -28.08 9.80
N ILE A 11 34.33 -28.12 8.59
CA ILE A 11 33.88 -27.28 7.48
C ILE A 11 32.44 -27.62 7.07
N ILE A 12 32.10 -28.91 7.00
CA ILE A 12 30.74 -29.36 6.63
C ILE A 12 29.71 -28.90 7.68
N VAL A 13 30.03 -29.02 8.97
CA VAL A 13 29.13 -28.58 10.05
C VAL A 13 28.93 -27.06 10.02
N SER A 14 29.99 -26.29 9.78
CA SER A 14 29.89 -24.82 9.66
C SER A 14 29.00 -24.38 8.49
N ILE A 15 29.09 -25.06 7.34
CA ILE A 15 28.24 -24.77 6.16
C ILE A 15 26.77 -25.09 6.45
N LEU A 16 26.49 -26.20 7.15
CA LEU A 16 25.13 -26.57 7.54
C LEU A 16 24.51 -25.57 8.52
N ILE A 17 25.28 -25.07 9.49
CA ILE A 17 24.81 -24.04 10.43
C ILE A 17 24.53 -22.73 9.68
N PHE A 18 25.39 -22.34 8.74
CA PHE A 18 25.21 -21.11 7.96
C PHE A 18 23.96 -21.16 7.07
N ALA A 19 23.64 -22.31 6.48
CA ALA A 19 22.43 -22.52 5.68
C ALA A 19 21.13 -22.49 6.51
N MET A 20 21.17 -22.92 7.77
CA MET A 20 20.01 -22.83 8.66
C MET A 20 19.70 -21.38 9.07
N VAL A 21 20.73 -20.57 9.34
CA VAL A 21 20.55 -19.17 9.76
C VAL A 21 19.90 -18.32 8.65
N THR A 22 20.26 -18.51 7.38
CA THR A 22 19.67 -17.73 6.27
C THR A 22 18.19 -18.03 6.02
N SER A 23 17.76 -19.28 6.21
CA SER A 23 16.35 -19.67 6.04
C SER A 23 15.40 -19.04 7.08
N ILE A 24 15.89 -18.77 8.29
CA ILE A 24 15.12 -18.12 9.36
C ILE A 24 14.80 -16.65 9.01
N TYR A 25 15.73 -15.94 8.37
CA TYR A 25 15.50 -14.56 7.91
C TYR A 25 14.54 -14.51 6.71
N ALA A 26 14.62 -15.46 5.78
CA ALA A 26 13.71 -15.55 4.63
C ALA A 26 12.26 -15.89 5.04
N GLN A 27 12.08 -16.77 6.03
CA GLN A 27 10.75 -17.14 6.54
C GLN A 27 10.07 -16.00 7.32
N ARG A 28 10.83 -15.10 7.97
CA ARG A 28 10.25 -13.99 8.74
C ARG A 28 9.61 -12.93 7.84
N GLY A 29 10.22 -12.60 6.71
CA GLY A 29 9.67 -11.69 5.71
C GLY A 29 8.44 -12.28 4.99
N ALA A 30 8.51 -13.56 4.59
CA ALA A 30 7.40 -14.23 3.91
C ALA A 30 6.16 -14.42 4.82
N ARG A 31 6.37 -14.66 6.12
CA ARG A 31 5.28 -14.86 7.08
C ARG A 31 4.56 -13.56 7.44
N GLU A 32 5.25 -12.42 7.45
CA GLU A 32 4.58 -11.11 7.55
C GLU A 32 3.77 -10.82 6.29
N GLN A 33 4.34 -10.99 5.09
CA GLN A 33 3.58 -10.84 3.84
C GLN A 33 2.33 -11.73 3.80
N GLN A 34 2.43 -12.99 4.23
CA GLN A 34 1.29 -13.89 4.29
C GLN A 34 0.25 -13.44 5.32
N LYS A 35 0.67 -12.82 6.43
CA LYS A 35 -0.25 -12.30 7.46
C LYS A 35 -0.97 -11.04 6.99
N TYR A 36 -0.28 -10.14 6.27
CA TYR A 36 -0.89 -8.98 5.63
C TYR A 36 -1.83 -9.38 4.47
N MET A 37 -1.46 -10.37 3.65
CA MET A 37 -2.36 -10.92 2.63
C MET A 37 -3.59 -11.59 3.25
N LYS A 38 -3.44 -12.33 4.36
CA LYS A 38 -4.57 -12.94 5.04
C LYS A 38 -5.44 -11.92 5.77
N SER A 39 -4.86 -10.91 6.41
CA SER A 39 -5.66 -9.86 7.05
C SER A 39 -6.36 -8.99 6.02
N SER A 40 -5.71 -8.65 4.90
CA SER A 40 -6.39 -7.96 3.80
C SER A 40 -7.47 -8.85 3.20
N GLN A 41 -7.25 -10.16 3.00
CA GLN A 41 -8.31 -11.04 2.47
C GLN A 41 -9.48 -11.21 3.44
N VAL A 42 -9.24 -11.24 4.75
CA VAL A 42 -10.30 -11.33 5.78
C VAL A 42 -11.01 -9.98 5.95
N GLU A 43 -10.29 -8.87 5.93
CA GLU A 43 -10.84 -7.50 5.99
C GLU A 43 -11.55 -7.11 4.68
N ILE A 44 -11.14 -7.67 3.53
CA ILE A 44 -11.87 -7.57 2.24
C ILE A 44 -13.11 -8.46 2.24
N ALA A 45 -13.08 -9.61 2.93
CA ALA A 45 -14.24 -10.48 3.10
C ALA A 45 -15.25 -9.95 4.15
N GLU A 46 -14.78 -9.16 5.13
CA GLU A 46 -15.58 -8.51 6.16
C GLU A 46 -15.94 -7.04 5.83
N MET A 47 -15.29 -6.42 4.82
CA MET A 47 -15.84 -5.30 4.06
C MET A 47 -17.02 -5.83 3.24
N ASP A 48 -18.13 -5.99 3.95
CA ASP A 48 -19.46 -6.12 3.41
C ASP A 48 -19.65 -5.16 2.22
N LYS A 49 -19.63 -5.75 1.02
CA LYS A 49 -20.41 -5.38 -0.17
C LYS A 49 -20.61 -3.88 -0.43
N GLY A 50 -19.57 -3.06 -0.31
CA GLY A 50 -19.59 -1.69 -0.81
C GLY A 50 -20.14 -0.62 0.13
N HIS A 51 -20.13 -0.83 1.45
CA HIS A 51 -20.55 0.16 2.46
C HIS A 51 -19.57 1.33 2.66
N HIS A 52 -19.18 2.01 1.59
CA HIS A 52 -18.73 3.40 1.71
C HIS A 52 -20.00 4.27 1.59
N PRO A 53 -20.29 5.18 2.54
CA PRO A 53 -21.57 5.89 2.59
C PRO A 53 -21.91 6.66 1.30
N CYS A 54 -20.89 7.03 0.52
CA CYS A 54 -21.05 7.72 -0.76
C CYS A 54 -21.46 6.83 -1.93
N PHE A 55 -21.40 5.49 -1.81
CA PHE A 55 -21.72 4.56 -2.90
C PHE A 55 -23.13 3.95 -2.76
N GLU A 56 -23.65 3.87 -1.54
CA GLU A 56 -25.01 3.37 -1.28
C GLU A 56 -26.08 4.24 -1.95
N ASP A 57 -25.86 5.55 -1.97
CA ASP A 57 -26.79 6.54 -2.53
C ASP A 57 -26.74 6.66 -4.07
N LEU A 58 -25.83 5.94 -4.74
CA LEU A 58 -25.67 5.98 -6.20
C LEU A 58 -26.59 5.00 -6.94
N ASP A 59 -27.37 4.18 -6.23
CA ASP A 59 -28.27 3.18 -6.82
C ASP A 59 -27.55 2.31 -7.88
N LEU A 60 -26.36 1.79 -7.52
CA LEU A 60 -25.54 1.00 -8.44
C LEU A 60 -26.22 -0.33 -8.79
N THR A 61 -26.23 -0.69 -10.07
CA THR A 61 -26.64 -2.03 -10.52
C THR A 61 -25.64 -3.09 -10.03
N ASP A 62 -26.06 -4.35 -9.92
CA ASP A 62 -25.17 -5.42 -9.48
C ASP A 62 -23.97 -5.61 -10.43
N ALA A 63 -24.19 -5.47 -11.74
CA ALA A 63 -23.11 -5.48 -12.72
C ALA A 63 -22.09 -4.34 -12.52
N GLN A 64 -22.56 -3.12 -12.18
CA GLN A 64 -21.65 -2.01 -11.85
C GLN A 64 -20.89 -2.28 -10.55
N LYS A 65 -21.55 -2.86 -9.53
CA LYS A 65 -20.89 -3.22 -8.25
C LYS A 65 -19.76 -4.21 -8.48
N ASP A 66 -19.98 -5.24 -9.30
CA ASP A 66 -18.96 -6.23 -9.62
C ASP A 66 -17.74 -5.58 -10.30
N GLN A 67 -17.98 -4.73 -11.31
CA GLN A 67 -16.92 -3.99 -12.00
C GLN A 67 -16.13 -3.07 -11.05
N LEU A 68 -16.84 -2.36 -10.16
CA LEU A 68 -16.23 -1.48 -9.18
C LEU A 68 -15.42 -2.25 -8.12
N TYR A 69 -15.90 -3.43 -7.72
CA TYR A 69 -15.19 -4.30 -6.79
C TYR A 69 -13.88 -4.82 -7.38
N GLU A 70 -13.90 -5.26 -8.65
CA GLU A 70 -12.68 -5.67 -9.35
C GLU A 70 -11.69 -4.51 -9.49
N LEU A 71 -12.20 -3.33 -9.89
CA LEU A 71 -11.39 -2.12 -10.04
C LEU A 71 -10.74 -1.72 -8.71
N LYS A 72 -11.49 -1.79 -7.60
CA LYS A 72 -10.99 -1.50 -6.25
C LYS A 72 -9.97 -2.52 -5.79
N THR A 73 -10.24 -3.80 -6.00
CA THR A 73 -9.31 -4.90 -5.69
C THR A 73 -7.98 -4.71 -6.40
N LYS A 74 -8.00 -4.27 -7.67
CA LYS A 74 -6.78 -3.97 -8.42
C LYS A 74 -6.03 -2.78 -7.82
N LEU A 75 -6.73 -1.67 -7.51
CA LEU A 75 -6.11 -0.53 -6.85
C LEU A 75 -5.45 -0.94 -5.51
N ASP A 76 -6.12 -1.77 -4.71
CA ASP A 76 -5.61 -2.19 -3.41
C ASP A 76 -4.33 -3.04 -3.52
N LYS A 77 -4.27 -3.93 -4.51
CA LYS A 77 -3.03 -4.66 -4.84
C LYS A 77 -1.90 -3.70 -5.19
N ASP A 78 -2.17 -2.75 -6.08
CA ASP A 78 -1.17 -1.76 -6.49
C ASP A 78 -0.70 -0.92 -5.28
N MET A 79 -1.63 -0.47 -4.41
CA MET A 79 -1.30 0.32 -3.22
C MET A 79 -0.45 -0.48 -2.21
N ASN A 80 -0.76 -1.76 -2.00
CA ASN A 80 0.04 -2.63 -1.14
C ASN A 80 1.48 -2.76 -1.66
N ASP A 81 1.65 -2.95 -2.97
CA ASP A 81 2.98 -3.04 -3.58
C ASP A 81 3.75 -1.72 -3.44
N TYR A 82 3.11 -0.57 -3.64
CA TYR A 82 3.72 0.74 -3.40
C TYR A 82 4.10 0.95 -1.93
N ASP A 83 3.25 0.56 -0.98
CA ASP A 83 3.53 0.70 0.45
C ASP A 83 4.71 -0.17 0.87
N HIS A 84 4.82 -1.40 0.34
CA HIS A 84 5.98 -2.25 0.55
C HIS A 84 7.26 -1.62 0.01
N ARG A 85 7.25 -1.13 -1.23
CA ARG A 85 8.40 -0.43 -1.84
C ARG A 85 8.79 0.79 -1.00
N LEU A 86 7.82 1.61 -0.65
CA LEU A 86 8.02 2.82 0.15
C LEU A 86 8.64 2.52 1.52
N ASN A 87 8.18 1.46 2.18
CA ASN A 87 8.70 1.05 3.48
C ASN A 87 10.14 0.55 3.39
N ASN A 88 10.47 -0.23 2.36
CA ASN A 88 11.85 -0.68 2.14
C ASN A 88 12.80 0.51 1.94
N VAL A 89 12.44 1.46 1.08
CA VAL A 89 13.27 2.66 0.83
C VAL A 89 13.43 3.51 2.09
N LYS A 90 12.39 3.64 2.92
CA LYS A 90 12.50 4.33 4.23
C LYS A 90 13.44 3.63 5.19
N ILE A 91 13.46 2.30 5.22
CA ILE A 91 14.39 1.52 6.05
C ILE A 91 15.82 1.79 5.59
N GLU A 92 16.07 1.72 4.29
CA GLU A 92 17.39 2.00 3.69
C GLU A 92 17.84 3.43 3.98
N LEU A 93 16.95 4.42 3.80
CA LEU A 93 17.23 5.81 4.16
C LEU A 93 17.64 5.95 5.62
N ARG A 94 16.89 5.34 6.54
CA ARG A 94 17.21 5.39 7.98
C ARG A 94 18.60 4.79 8.26
N ASP A 95 18.97 3.72 7.58
CA ASP A 95 20.26 3.07 7.79
C ASP A 95 21.42 3.88 7.18
N LEU A 96 21.20 4.57 6.05
CA LEU A 96 22.17 5.51 5.48
C LEU A 96 22.39 6.73 6.38
N LEU A 97 21.33 7.28 6.96
CA LEU A 97 21.43 8.40 7.91
C LEU A 97 22.23 8.03 9.16
N LYS A 98 22.08 6.81 9.68
CA LYS A 98 22.90 6.31 10.80
C LYS A 98 24.38 6.15 10.44
N LYS A 99 24.68 5.92 9.16
CA LYS A 99 26.04 5.82 8.63
C LYS A 99 26.60 7.17 8.16
N GLU A 100 25.83 8.25 8.35
CA GLU A 100 26.18 9.60 7.88
C GLU A 100 26.42 9.68 6.36
N ASP A 101 25.89 8.73 5.57
CA ASP A 101 25.98 8.74 4.11
C ASP A 101 24.89 9.63 3.52
N ILE A 102 25.11 10.94 3.59
CA ILE A 102 24.13 11.96 3.19
C ILE A 102 23.91 11.97 1.67
N THR A 103 24.94 11.68 0.86
CA THR A 103 24.82 11.70 -0.60
C THR A 103 23.87 10.61 -1.07
N THR A 104 24.06 9.37 -0.61
CA THR A 104 23.16 8.26 -0.97
C THR A 104 21.78 8.44 -0.35
N ALA A 105 21.69 9.01 0.86
CA ALA A 105 20.41 9.31 1.50
C ALA A 105 19.53 10.25 0.67
N LYS A 106 20.11 11.25 -0.01
CA LYS A 106 19.34 12.14 -0.91
C LYS A 106 18.68 11.38 -2.05
N ASN A 107 19.38 10.44 -2.69
CA ASN A 107 18.81 9.61 -3.75
C ASN A 107 17.61 8.78 -3.25
N LYS A 108 17.64 8.32 -1.98
CA LYS A 108 16.51 7.60 -1.37
C LYS A 108 15.30 8.50 -1.11
N ILE A 109 15.52 9.80 -0.88
CA ILE A 109 14.43 10.78 -0.79
C ILE A 109 13.74 10.93 -2.14
N ASP A 110 14.51 11.03 -3.22
CA ASP A 110 13.96 11.13 -4.58
C ASP A 110 13.14 9.87 -4.92
N GLU A 111 13.65 8.68 -4.61
CA GLU A 111 12.93 7.42 -4.80
C GLU A 111 11.61 7.36 -4.00
N ILE A 112 11.59 7.89 -2.77
CA ILE A 112 10.35 8.05 -1.98
C ILE A 112 9.36 8.98 -2.69
N MET A 113 9.83 10.08 -3.26
CA MET A 113 8.97 11.04 -3.97
C MET A 113 8.40 10.41 -5.25
N ASP A 114 9.20 9.66 -5.99
CA ASP A 114 8.75 8.94 -7.18
C ASP A 114 7.66 7.92 -6.86
N ILE A 115 7.87 7.08 -5.84
CA ILE A 115 6.86 6.09 -5.43
C ILE A 115 5.55 6.79 -5.04
N ARG A 116 5.62 7.90 -4.29
CA ARG A 116 4.42 8.68 -3.93
C ARG A 116 3.73 9.26 -5.16
N SER A 117 4.48 9.74 -6.14
CA SER A 117 3.95 10.24 -7.40
C SER A 117 3.22 9.13 -8.17
N GLU A 118 3.80 7.94 -8.23
CA GLU A 118 3.16 6.75 -8.82
C GLU A 118 1.85 6.40 -8.11
N MET A 119 1.82 6.41 -6.78
CA MET A 119 0.60 6.18 -6.01
C MET A 119 -0.51 7.19 -6.37
N TRP A 120 -0.17 8.47 -6.50
CA TRP A 120 -1.13 9.51 -6.88
C TRP A 120 -1.65 9.33 -8.30
N LYS A 121 -0.77 9.06 -9.26
CA LYS A 121 -1.16 8.77 -10.65
C LYS A 121 -2.11 7.58 -10.70
N ARG A 122 -1.79 6.50 -9.96
CA ARG A 122 -2.63 5.31 -9.94
C ARG A 122 -4.02 5.55 -9.34
N ARG A 123 -4.13 6.38 -8.30
CA ARG A 123 -5.42 6.82 -7.75
C ARG A 123 -6.21 7.65 -8.74
N LEU A 124 -5.55 8.50 -9.52
CA LEU A 124 -6.18 9.28 -10.59
C LEU A 124 -6.71 8.36 -11.70
N ASP A 125 -5.94 7.34 -12.08
CA ASP A 125 -6.37 6.34 -13.06
C ASP A 125 -7.59 5.57 -12.55
N PHE A 126 -7.55 5.10 -11.29
CA PHE A 126 -8.70 4.45 -10.66
C PHE A 126 -9.93 5.35 -10.69
N ARG A 127 -9.79 6.63 -10.36
CA ARG A 127 -10.92 7.58 -10.42
C ARG A 127 -11.46 7.71 -11.84
N THR A 128 -10.57 7.81 -12.82
CA THR A 128 -10.95 7.93 -14.23
C THR A 128 -11.74 6.71 -14.68
N ASP A 129 -11.30 5.51 -14.31
CA ASP A 129 -11.97 4.26 -14.64
C ASP A 129 -13.28 4.08 -13.86
N PHE A 130 -13.31 4.47 -12.59
CA PHE A 130 -14.51 4.48 -11.75
C PHE A 130 -15.61 5.34 -12.41
N MET A 131 -15.27 6.55 -12.86
CA MET A 131 -16.22 7.44 -13.52
C MET A 131 -16.77 6.88 -14.83
N LYS A 132 -16.02 6.03 -15.55
CA LYS A 132 -16.50 5.39 -16.80
C LYS A 132 -17.59 4.35 -16.55
N ILE A 133 -17.66 3.77 -15.34
CA ILE A 133 -18.65 2.74 -14.97
C ILE A 133 -20.00 3.37 -14.61
N LEU A 134 -20.01 4.62 -14.16
CA LEU A 134 -21.21 5.32 -13.74
C LEU A 134 -22.01 5.92 -14.90
N THR A 135 -23.34 5.98 -14.76
CA THR A 135 -24.20 6.77 -15.65
C THR A 135 -24.02 8.26 -15.38
N ASP A 136 -24.52 9.11 -16.28
CA ASP A 136 -24.41 10.56 -16.11
C ASP A 136 -25.22 11.08 -14.92
N GLU A 137 -26.38 10.47 -14.62
CA GLU A 137 -27.15 10.76 -13.42
C GLU A 137 -26.37 10.39 -12.14
N GLN A 138 -25.71 9.23 -12.14
CA GLN A 138 -24.89 8.78 -11.02
C GLN A 138 -23.66 9.67 -10.82
N LYS A 139 -23.00 10.11 -11.90
CA LYS A 139 -21.88 11.08 -11.83
C LYS A 139 -22.34 12.41 -11.23
N LYS A 140 -23.54 12.88 -11.60
CA LYS A 140 -24.10 14.12 -11.04
C LYS A 140 -24.37 13.98 -9.55
N LYS A 141 -25.06 12.91 -9.14
CA LYS A 141 -25.28 12.59 -7.71
C LYS A 141 -23.95 12.55 -6.96
N LEU A 142 -22.94 11.89 -7.54
CA LEU A 142 -21.62 11.80 -6.95
C LEU A 142 -20.99 13.18 -6.74
N GLY A 143 -21.07 14.08 -7.71
CA GLY A 143 -20.54 15.45 -7.63
C GLY A 143 -21.16 16.32 -6.53
N ASP A 144 -22.40 16.00 -6.11
CA ASP A 144 -23.10 16.73 -5.05
C ASP A 144 -22.67 16.30 -3.64
N PHE A 145 -21.92 15.20 -3.49
CA PHE A 145 -21.44 14.76 -2.18
C PHE A 145 -20.28 15.66 -1.67
N PRO A 146 -20.42 16.25 -0.46
CA PRO A 146 -19.44 17.20 0.08
C PRO A 146 -18.06 16.58 0.41
N PHE A 147 -17.94 15.25 0.41
CA PHE A 147 -16.69 14.54 0.65
C PHE A 147 -16.03 14.00 -0.63
N VAL A 148 -16.62 14.24 -1.80
CA VAL A 148 -16.16 13.75 -3.11
C VAL A 148 -15.17 14.72 -3.76
N HIS A 149 -14.35 15.35 -2.94
CA HIS A 149 -13.18 16.12 -3.38
C HIS A 149 -12.00 15.17 -3.67
N TRP A 150 -12.20 14.19 -4.56
CA TRP A 150 -11.25 13.07 -4.83
C TRP A 150 -9.96 13.47 -5.55
N ALA A 151 -9.84 14.72 -6.04
CA ALA A 151 -8.58 15.30 -6.53
C ALA A 151 -8.01 16.33 -5.55
N GLU A 152 -8.84 16.81 -4.63
CA GLU A 152 -8.50 17.73 -3.56
C GLU A 152 -8.27 16.92 -2.28
N GLY A 153 -7.29 16.02 -2.33
CA GLY A 153 -6.30 16.13 -1.26
C GLY A 153 -5.71 17.52 -1.49
N MET A 154 -5.94 18.52 -0.65
CA MET A 154 -5.01 18.70 0.46
C MET A 154 -5.42 19.82 1.42
N ILE A 155 -6.53 20.50 1.19
CA ILE A 155 -6.95 21.71 1.92
C ILE A 155 -8.37 21.98 1.42
N GLY A 156 -9.37 22.05 2.31
CA GLY A 156 -10.70 22.59 1.97
C GLY A 156 -10.55 24.03 1.51
N LYS A 157 -11.60 24.67 0.99
CA LYS A 157 -11.53 26.10 0.60
C LYS A 157 -11.01 27.03 1.72
N ASP A 158 -10.98 26.54 2.96
CA ASP A 158 -10.52 27.19 4.18
C ASP A 158 -9.06 26.88 4.60
N GLY A 159 -8.28 26.13 3.82
CA GLY A 159 -6.91 25.78 4.22
C GLY A 159 -6.77 24.46 5.00
N ARG A 160 -7.86 23.71 5.26
CA ARG A 160 -7.85 22.64 6.29
C ARG A 160 -8.05 21.26 5.73
N ARG A 161 -7.46 20.25 6.38
CA ARG A 161 -7.62 18.85 5.96
C ARG A 161 -8.99 18.31 6.40
N PRO A 162 -9.64 17.40 5.65
CA PRO A 162 -10.97 16.89 5.99
C PRO A 162 -11.11 16.33 7.42
N TYR A 163 -10.07 15.71 7.98
CA TYR A 163 -10.09 15.21 9.37
C TYR A 163 -10.08 16.33 10.44
N GLU A 164 -9.65 17.54 10.10
CA GLU A 164 -9.65 18.71 11.00
C GLU A 164 -11.04 19.32 11.13
N ILE A 165 -11.87 19.17 10.10
CA ILE A 165 -13.27 19.62 10.07
C ILE A 165 -14.12 18.71 10.97
N HIS A 166 -13.91 17.40 10.92
CA HIS A 166 -14.69 16.42 11.69
C HIS A 166 -14.51 16.55 13.21
N ARG A 167 -13.31 16.91 13.69
CA ARG A 167 -12.99 17.04 15.13
C ARG A 167 -13.76 18.19 15.82
N ARG A 168 -14.28 19.17 15.08
CA ARG A 168 -15.02 20.31 15.66
C ARG A 168 -16.52 20.09 15.76
N MET A 169 -17.09 19.18 14.98
CA MET A 169 -18.54 18.93 15.02
C MET A 169 -18.98 18.15 16.27
N HIS A 170 -18.02 17.63 17.05
CA HIS A 170 -18.25 16.93 18.31
C HIS A 170 -17.74 17.72 19.54
N LYS A 171 -17.62 19.05 19.44
CA LYS A 171 -17.38 19.96 20.56
C LYS A 171 -18.48 21.01 20.60
#